data_AF-A0AAW6ZPX5-F1
#
_entry.id   AF-A0AAW6ZPX5-F1
#
_cell.length_a   1.000
_cell.length_b   1.000
_cell.length_c   1.000
_cell.angle_alpha   90.00
_cell.angle_beta   90.00
_cell.angle_gamma   90.00
#
_symmetry.space_group_name_H-M   'P 1'
#
loop_
_entity.id
_entity.type
_entity.pdbx_description
1 polymer ?
#
loop_
_entity_poly.entity_id
_entity_poly.type
_entity_poly.pdbx_seq_one_letter_code
_entity_poly.pdbx_strand_id
1 'polypeptide(L)'
;MARAVNPTDETIIKLLQEQGLIRSEAEARLKKEVYRLQPNEIAKVKNYAQHFGINAKEKLIDEILDLRREALMKRCRHNTEHASLSLK
;
A
#
# COMPACT_ATOMS: atom_id res chain seq x y z
N MET A 1 9.44 -10.55 -13.10
CA MET A 1 9.76 -9.13 -13.24
C MET A 1 9.70 -8.50 -11.85
N ALA A 2 10.83 -8.03 -11.33
CA ALA A 2 10.81 -7.20 -10.13
C ALA A 2 10.10 -5.90 -10.51
N ARG A 3 8.88 -5.67 -10.00
CA ARG A 3 8.20 -4.38 -10.16
C ARG A 3 9.11 -3.31 -9.57
N ALA A 4 9.22 -2.17 -10.27
CA ALA A 4 9.93 -1.01 -9.73
C ALA A 4 9.36 -0.68 -8.36
N VAL A 5 10.24 -0.46 -7.38
CA VAL A 5 9.84 -0.01 -6.04
C VAL A 5 9.17 1.34 -6.21
N ASN A 6 7.92 1.46 -5.76
CA ASN A 6 7.19 2.73 -5.85
C ASN A 6 7.79 3.69 -4.81
N PRO A 7 8.18 4.93 -5.17
CA PRO A 7 8.83 5.86 -4.24
C PRO A 7 7.97 6.21 -3.00
N THR A 8 6.65 6.03 -3.08
CA THR A 8 5.75 6.20 -1.94
C THR A 8 5.95 5.12 -0.87
N ASP A 9 6.44 3.94 -1.24
CA ASP A 9 6.69 2.83 -0.31
C ASP A 9 7.76 3.22 0.72
N GLU A 10 8.86 3.83 0.29
CA GLU A 10 9.91 4.34 1.17
C GLU A 10 9.40 5.38 2.16
N THR A 11 8.48 6.24 1.72
CA THR A 11 7.83 7.22 2.60
C THR A 11 6.96 6.53 3.64
N ILE A 12 6.17 5.54 3.24
CA ILE A 12 5.33 4.76 4.16
C ILE A 12 6.19 3.99 5.16
N ILE A 13 7.29 3.37 4.71
CA ILE A 13 8.22 2.64 5.57
C ILE A 13 8.78 3.58 6.64
N LYS A 14 9.25 4.78 6.27
CA LYS A 14 9.75 5.76 7.24
C LYS A 14 8.68 6.15 8.26
N LEU A 15 7.45 6.46 7.82
CA LEU A 15 6.36 6.80 8.72
C LEU A 15 5.99 5.65 9.69
N LEU A 16 6.08 4.41 9.23
CA LEU A 16 5.86 3.24 10.08
C LEU A 16 7.01 3.06 11.08
N GLN A 17 8.25 3.34 10.69
CA GLN A 17 9.40 3.29 11.60
C GLN A 17 9.34 4.40 12.67
N GLU A 18 8.84 5.58 12.33
CA GLU A 18 8.55 6.66 13.30
C GLU A 18 7.50 6.24 14.35
N GLN A 19 6.64 5.26 14.02
CA GLN A 19 5.70 4.65 14.97
C GLN A 19 6.32 3.50 15.79
N GLY A 20 7.62 3.25 15.65
CA GLY A 20 8.37 2.26 16.43
C GLY A 20 8.57 0.91 15.76
N LEU A 21 8.15 0.71 14.51
CA LEU A 21 8.40 -0.54 13.78
C LEU A 21 9.86 -0.60 13.30
N ILE A 22 10.48 -1.78 13.34
CA ILE A 22 11.75 -1.97 12.61
C ILE A 22 11.50 -2.12 11.12
N ARG A 23 12.55 -1.96 10.29
CA ARG A 23 12.41 -1.96 8.82
C ARG A 23 11.66 -3.18 8.28
N SER A 24 12.02 -4.37 8.75
CA SER A 24 11.39 -5.63 8.32
C SER A 24 9.90 -5.70 8.68
N GLU A 25 9.50 -5.14 9.83
CA GLU A 25 8.09 -5.06 10.24
C GLU A 25 7.31 -4.04 9.40
N ALA A 26 7.92 -2.89 9.11
CA ALA A 26 7.34 -1.88 8.23
C ALA A 26 7.11 -2.43 6.82
N GLU A 27 8.11 -3.14 6.26
CA GLU A 27 8.00 -3.82 4.97
C GLU A 27 6.93 -4.93 4.98
N ALA A 28 6.86 -5.73 6.04
CA ALA A 28 5.85 -6.76 6.20
C ALA A 28 4.43 -6.17 6.24
N ARG A 29 4.26 -5.04 6.94
CA ARG A 29 2.99 -4.31 7.03
C ARG A 29 2.60 -3.69 5.69
N LEU A 30 3.53 -3.03 5.01
CA LEU A 30 3.33 -2.50 3.65
C LEU A 30 2.88 -3.63 2.69
N LYS A 31 3.57 -4.77 2.70
CA LYS A 31 3.21 -5.94 1.88
C LYS A 31 1.80 -6.44 2.17
N LYS A 32 1.44 -6.52 3.45
CA LYS A 32 0.13 -6.99 3.90
C LYS A 32 -1.00 -6.03 3.50
N GLU A 33 -0.79 -4.72 3.64
CA GLU A 33 -1.84 -3.71 3.46
C GLU A 33 -1.96 -3.20 2.02
N VAL A 34 -0.86 -3.16 1.26
CA VAL A 34 -0.84 -2.65 -0.12
C VAL A 34 -0.85 -3.80 -1.12
N TYR A 35 0.14 -4.69 -1.06
CA TYR A 35 0.41 -5.65 -2.14
C TYR A 35 -0.41 -6.94 -2.07
N ARG A 36 -0.97 -7.27 -0.91
CA ARG A 36 -1.81 -8.47 -0.77
C ARG A 36 -3.21 -8.18 -1.30
N LEU A 37 -3.46 -8.58 -2.55
CA LEU A 37 -4.82 -8.58 -3.11
C LEU A 37 -5.68 -9.61 -2.40
N GLN A 38 -6.92 -9.21 -2.09
CA GLN A 38 -7.93 -10.06 -1.49
C GLN A 38 -8.63 -10.89 -2.58
N PRO A 39 -9.26 -12.04 -2.24
CA PRO A 39 -9.91 -12.91 -3.23
C PRO A 39 -10.94 -12.20 -4.12
N ASN A 40 -11.70 -11.27 -3.55
CA ASN A 40 -12.68 -10.45 -4.28
C ASN A 40 -12.03 -9.49 -5.30
N GLU A 41 -10.88 -8.92 -4.98
CA GLU A 41 -10.12 -8.05 -5.88
C GLU A 41 -9.46 -8.85 -7.00
N ILE A 42 -8.95 -10.04 -6.68
CA ILE A 42 -8.43 -10.97 -7.70
C ILE A 42 -9.56 -11.33 -8.68
N ALA A 43 -10.77 -11.61 -8.19
CA ALA A 43 -11.92 -11.86 -9.04
C ALA A 43 -12.28 -10.66 -9.92
N LYS A 44 -12.32 -9.44 -9.36
CA LYS A 44 -12.54 -8.20 -10.13
C LYS A 44 -11.49 -8.01 -11.22
N VAL A 45 -10.22 -8.16 -10.89
CA VAL A 45 -9.10 -8.04 -11.83
C VAL A 45 -9.20 -9.06 -12.96
N LYS A 46 -9.59 -10.31 -12.65
CA LYS A 46 -9.80 -11.36 -13.67
C LYS A 46 -10.97 -11.02 -14.60
N ASN A 47 -12.11 -10.61 -14.04
CA ASN A 47 -13.28 -10.24 -14.83
C ASN A 47 -12.97 -9.03 -15.72
N TYR A 48 -12.28 -8.02 -15.18
CA TYR A 48 -11.89 -6.84 -15.95
C TYR A 48 -10.94 -7.20 -17.10
N ALA A 49 -9.95 -8.08 -16.86
CA ALA A 49 -9.04 -8.57 -17.89
C ALA A 49 -9.76 -9.30 -19.02
N GLN A 50 -10.84 -10.03 -18.72
CA GLN A 50 -11.64 -10.74 -19.72
C GLN A 50 -12.33 -9.78 -20.70
N HIS A 51 -12.74 -8.59 -20.25
CA HIS A 51 -13.43 -7.62 -21.08
C HIS A 51 -12.50 -6.64 -21.80
N PHE A 52 -11.35 -6.30 -21.20
CA PHE A 52 -10.50 -5.20 -21.65
C PHE A 52 -9.04 -5.61 -21.97
N GLY A 53 -8.70 -6.88 -21.81
CA GLY A 53 -7.37 -7.41 -22.12
C GLY A 53 -6.32 -7.15 -21.03
N ILE A 54 -5.07 -7.54 -21.32
CA ILE A 54 -4.00 -7.61 -20.32
C ILE A 54 -3.49 -6.23 -19.86
N ASN A 55 -3.44 -5.24 -20.74
CA ASN A 55 -2.98 -3.88 -20.40
C ASN A 55 -3.95 -3.19 -19.42
N ALA A 56 -5.25 -3.40 -19.61
CA ALA A 56 -6.28 -2.86 -18.73
C ALA A 56 -6.23 -3.50 -17.33
N LYS A 57 -5.87 -4.78 -17.26
CA LYS A 57 -5.64 -5.51 -16.00
C LYS A 57 -4.48 -4.91 -15.22
N GLU A 58 -3.36 -4.63 -15.87
CA GLU A 58 -2.17 -4.06 -15.21
C GLU A 58 -2.48 -2.67 -14.65
N LYS A 59 -3.13 -1.82 -15.46
CA LYS A 59 -3.58 -0.50 -15.02
C LYS A 59 -4.52 -0.56 -13.82
N LEU A 60 -5.50 -1.48 -13.83
CA LEU A 60 -6.42 -1.66 -12.70
C LEU A 60 -5.69 -2.11 -11.43
N ILE A 61 -4.72 -3.01 -11.54
CA ILE A 61 -3.90 -3.43 -10.39
C ILE A 61 -3.13 -2.23 -9.86
N ASP A 62 -2.51 -1.43 -10.72
CA ASP A 62 -1.70 -0.29 -10.30
C ASP A 62 -2.55 0.78 -9.61
N GLU A 63 -3.74 1.07 -10.12
CA GLU A 63 -4.73 1.96 -9.47
C GLU A 63 -5.15 1.44 -8.08
N ILE A 64 -5.41 0.13 -7.94
CA ILE A 64 -5.72 -0.48 -6.63
C ILE A 64 -4.57 -0.28 -5.66
N LEU A 65 -3.33 -0.49 -6.11
CA LEU A 65 -2.15 -0.35 -5.26
C LEU A 65 -1.92 1.11 -4.86
N ASP A 66 -2.09 2.07 -5.77
CA ASP A 66 -1.90 3.49 -5.49
C ASP A 66 -2.92 4.01 -4.46
N LEU A 67 -4.21 3.65 -4.62
CA LEU A 67 -5.24 3.99 -3.64
C LEU A 67 -4.93 3.42 -2.25
N ARG A 68 -4.36 2.22 -2.18
CA ARG A 68 -3.96 1.61 -0.90
C ARG A 68 -2.77 2.29 -0.27
N ARG A 69 -1.77 2.71 -1.06
CA ARG A 69 -0.63 3.49 -0.59
C ARG A 69 -1.10 4.81 0.01
N GLU A 70 -1.98 5.52 -0.69
CA GLU A 70 -2.56 6.77 -0.21
C GLU A 70 -3.31 6.57 1.11
N ALA A 71 -4.17 5.55 1.18
CA ALA A 71 -4.92 5.22 2.39
C ALA A 71 -4.01 4.89 3.58
N LEU A 72 -2.97 4.07 3.35
CA LEU A 72 -2.00 3.72 4.40
C LEU A 72 -1.20 4.94 4.85
N MET A 73 -0.70 5.74 3.92
CA MET A 73 0.05 6.97 4.23
C MET A 73 -0.79 7.94 5.08
N LYS A 74 -2.07 8.12 4.73
CA LYS A 74 -3.00 8.96 5.51
C LYS A 74 -3.18 8.43 6.93
N ARG A 75 -3.35 7.12 7.11
CA ARG A 75 -3.43 6.49 8.45
C ARG A 75 -2.14 6.68 9.24
N CYS A 76 -0.98 6.48 8.60
CA CYS A 76 0.30 6.63 9.29
C CYS A 76 0.53 8.06 9.78
N ARG A 77 0.24 9.07 8.95
CA ARG A 77 0.38 10.48 9.33
C ARG A 77 -0.50 10.84 10.52
N HIS A 78 -1.76 10.42 10.50
CA HIS A 78 -2.70 10.65 11.60
C HIS A 78 -2.19 10.05 12.92
N ASN A 79 -1.65 8.83 12.89
CA ASN A 79 -1.09 8.19 14.08
C ASN A 79 0.15 8.93 14.62
N THR A 80 1.01 9.46 13.74
CA THR A 80 2.19 10.25 14.15
C THR A 80 1.79 11.58 14.80
N GLU A 81 0.75 12.26 14.28
CA GLU A 81 0.23 13.51 14.86
C GLU A 81 -0.34 13.29 16.27
N HIS A 82 -1.09 12.20 16.48
CA HIS A 82 -1.64 11.86 17.80
C HIS A 82 -0.57 11.45 18.81
N ALA A 83 0.47 10.72 18.39
CA ALA A 83 1.60 10.37 19.26
C ALA A 83 2.37 11.62 19.73
N SER A 84 2.46 12.65 18.87
CA SER A 84 3.16 13.90 19.15
C SER A 84 2.41 14.81 20.16
N LEU A 85 1.09 14.68 20.24
CA LEU A 85 0.23 15.43 21.17
C LEU A 85 0.17 14.80 22.57
N SER A 86 0.43 13.49 22.70
CA SER A 86 0.36 12.79 23.98
C SER A 86 1.61 12.94 24.86
N LEU A 87 2.65 13.61 24.36
CA LEU A 87 3.95 13.81 25.02
C LEU A 87 4.20 15.27 25.46
N LYS A 88 3.20 16.14 25.37
CA LYS A 88 3.22 17.51 25.91
C LYS A 88 2.29 17.62 27.10
#